data_AF-A0A075H237-F1
#
_entry.id   AF-A0A075H237-F1
#
_cell.length_a   1.000
_cell.length_b   1.000
_cell.length_c   1.000
_cell.angle_alpha   90.00
_cell.angle_beta   90.00
_cell.angle_gamma   90.00
#
_symmetry.space_group_name_H-M   'P 1'
#
loop_
_entity.id
_entity.type
_entity.pdbx_description
1 polymer ?
#
loop_
_entity_poly.entity_id
_entity_poly.type
_entity_poly.pdbx_seq_one_letter_code
_entity_poly.pdbx_strand_id
1 'polypeptide(L)'
;MNPDPDRGRGRNSWFLQITRDSIAFGMSGYCDFCGATISGQTSKCSGCSALIRPFFGMLDSQLPTDEGRARMNSALGPHRGLSREQRIAGLVETTSISTDLPGPFKTRPGPAPIWSVESCEMWADLLRAMNVQGKPYSCMMPLPGESFLMIEDDGTHNIDGVELPRQLPLHDIAVWLSNPTRRATVSEWNSFLIALSCVTRWLTPMEEEQWGPWMGREGWAGFDSPNLLMSQAIRGTSPPPYFEWTGLQCDEGPDEVTSIGFIARENRDKMREIGGHPSEAWLEVMEDDERIGELFNSMVAPRLVVVDYKLHLLVLRDGRPHPIPVTIDPKVWRVLVSWALEPPDSPGAERLSYVFWCWRSENGYWQPSARQLLSTKMLRSAIESFGEDSSLEPVRYTRNSSGIPIRGRSGLGYLVIPSWSKEKFVVEVVPNWEALETARAHGIQICIDVSGPNEVPSGDIAASYLLHLRDDLGSRKMIHTIGAILHAVESTPQSKDDDSVFEWWERVSENFAEIGLDEPEGWYDEGLEEEDIEEIIEDEPEPFDFELPPPGDLQALREAFERLSRDVQRLQEE
;
A
#
# COMPACT_ATOMS: atom_id res chain seq x y z
N MET A 1 25.31 7.02 -69.38
CA MET A 1 25.19 5.75 -70.11
C MET A 1 24.92 4.67 -69.08
N ASN A 2 23.68 4.17 -69.02
CA ASN A 2 23.38 2.86 -68.45
C ASN A 2 23.43 1.86 -69.62
N PRO A 3 23.86 0.61 -69.39
CA PRO A 3 22.86 -0.39 -68.99
C PRO A 3 23.35 -1.47 -68.00
N ASP A 4 22.47 -1.77 -67.05
CA ASP A 4 22.19 -3.07 -66.39
C ASP A 4 21.55 -4.03 -67.44
N PRO A 5 21.41 -5.39 -67.32
CA PRO A 5 20.97 -6.12 -66.11
C PRO A 5 21.38 -7.62 -65.98
N ASP A 6 20.71 -8.29 -65.03
CA ASP A 6 20.48 -9.72 -64.79
C ASP A 6 21.47 -10.45 -63.84
N ARG A 7 21.05 -11.14 -62.77
CA ARG A 7 19.71 -11.40 -62.19
C ARG A 7 19.88 -12.15 -60.87
N GLY A 8 19.05 -11.84 -59.88
CA GLY A 8 18.33 -12.90 -59.15
C GLY A 8 18.68 -13.17 -57.67
N ARG A 9 17.75 -12.71 -56.82
CA ARG A 9 17.23 -13.31 -55.57
C ARG A 9 18.05 -13.17 -54.28
N GLY A 10 17.55 -12.27 -53.42
CA GLY A 10 16.71 -12.71 -52.30
C GLY A 10 17.21 -12.45 -50.88
N ARG A 11 16.30 -11.83 -50.10
CA ARG A 11 16.13 -11.82 -48.63
C ARG A 11 16.79 -10.69 -47.82
N ASN A 12 15.87 -9.86 -47.31
CA ASN A 12 15.91 -9.03 -46.11
C ASN A 12 16.83 -9.58 -45.01
N SER A 13 17.78 -8.76 -44.57
CA SER A 13 18.51 -8.93 -43.31
C SER A 13 18.35 -7.64 -42.51
N TRP A 14 17.48 -7.70 -41.51
CA TRP A 14 17.50 -6.78 -40.38
C TRP A 14 18.77 -7.08 -39.59
N PHE A 15 19.69 -6.10 -39.54
CA PHE A 15 20.90 -6.19 -38.75
C PHE A 15 20.55 -6.07 -37.27
N LEU A 16 20.58 -7.21 -36.57
CA LEU A 16 20.79 -7.31 -35.13
C LEU A 16 22.20 -6.78 -34.82
N GLN A 17 22.28 -5.57 -34.26
CA GLN A 17 23.49 -5.12 -33.59
C GLN A 17 23.49 -5.69 -32.17
N ILE A 18 24.27 -6.75 -32.01
CA ILE A 18 24.66 -7.35 -30.74
C ILE A 18 25.39 -6.28 -29.93
N THR A 19 24.72 -5.68 -28.93
CA THR A 19 25.39 -4.94 -27.87
C THR A 19 26.08 -5.96 -26.97
N ARG A 20 27.41 -5.84 -26.89
CA ARG A 20 28.26 -6.59 -25.98
C ARG A 20 27.75 -6.46 -24.54
N ASP A 21 27.28 -7.56 -23.97
CA ASP A 21 27.17 -7.70 -22.54
C ASP A 21 28.55 -7.46 -21.90
N SER A 22 28.58 -6.46 -21.03
CA SER A 22 29.71 -6.24 -20.14
C SER A 22 29.60 -7.30 -19.05
N ILE A 23 30.37 -8.38 -19.16
CA ILE A 23 30.60 -9.30 -18.06
C ILE A 23 31.30 -8.51 -16.95
N ALA A 24 30.53 -8.02 -15.98
CA ALA A 24 31.05 -7.42 -14.77
C ALA A 24 31.69 -8.53 -13.92
N PHE A 25 33.02 -8.55 -13.86
CA PHE A 25 33.73 -9.32 -12.84
C PHE A 25 33.33 -8.76 -11.47
N GLY A 26 32.72 -9.63 -10.65
CA GLY A 26 32.01 -9.28 -9.42
C GLY A 26 32.86 -8.47 -8.43
N MET A 27 32.44 -7.23 -8.19
CA MET A 27 32.80 -6.52 -6.96
C MET A 27 31.87 -7.05 -5.87
N SER A 28 32.36 -7.92 -4.99
CA SER A 28 31.61 -8.36 -3.81
C SER A 28 31.20 -7.14 -2.98
N GLY A 29 29.89 -6.95 -2.79
CA GLY A 29 29.33 -5.91 -1.92
C GLY A 29 29.19 -6.39 -0.48
N TYR A 30 28.97 -5.46 0.44
CA TYR A 30 28.58 -5.77 1.82
C TYR A 30 27.10 -5.41 2.02
N CYS A 31 26.35 -6.30 2.66
CA CYS A 31 24.97 -6.05 3.05
C CYS A 31 24.90 -4.90 4.08
N ASP A 32 24.02 -3.92 3.81
CA ASP A 32 23.89 -2.69 4.59
C ASP A 32 23.62 -2.91 6.10
N PHE A 33 22.95 -4.00 6.46
CA PHE A 33 22.51 -4.25 7.84
C PHE A 33 23.41 -5.21 8.58
N CYS A 34 23.59 -6.42 8.05
CA CYS A 34 24.32 -7.48 8.73
C CYS A 34 25.80 -7.58 8.32
N GLY A 35 26.25 -6.77 7.34
CA GLY A 35 27.63 -6.79 6.83
C GLY A 35 28.03 -8.09 6.12
N ALA A 36 27.06 -8.87 5.64
CA ALA A 36 27.31 -10.09 4.87
C ALA A 36 27.95 -9.78 3.51
N THR A 37 28.82 -10.66 3.04
CA THR A 37 29.36 -10.54 1.68
C THR A 37 28.30 -11.04 0.70
N ILE A 38 27.96 -10.24 -0.31
CA ILE A 38 26.95 -10.54 -1.32
C ILE A 38 27.50 -10.31 -2.73
N SER A 39 26.85 -10.88 -3.74
CA SER A 39 27.22 -10.78 -5.16
C SER A 39 27.35 -9.35 -5.70
N GLY A 40 26.86 -8.35 -4.95
CA GLY A 40 26.90 -6.93 -5.30
C GLY A 40 25.74 -6.49 -6.19
N GLN A 41 24.85 -7.41 -6.60
CA GLN A 41 23.64 -7.08 -7.37
C GLN A 41 22.55 -6.43 -6.53
N THR A 42 22.57 -6.65 -5.21
CA THR A 42 21.67 -6.05 -4.24
C THR A 42 22.46 -5.32 -3.15
N SER A 43 21.82 -4.40 -2.43
CA SER A 43 22.41 -3.77 -1.23
C SER A 43 22.17 -4.58 0.06
N LYS A 44 21.33 -5.62 -0.01
CA LYS A 44 20.91 -6.43 1.14
C LYS A 44 20.88 -7.92 0.78
N CYS A 45 21.34 -8.75 1.71
CA CYS A 45 21.23 -10.21 1.61
C CYS A 45 19.78 -10.66 1.82
N SER A 46 19.47 -11.90 1.42
CA SER A 46 18.15 -12.56 1.56
C SER A 46 17.50 -12.32 2.93
N GLY A 47 18.24 -12.60 4.01
CA GLY A 47 17.75 -12.41 5.38
C GLY A 47 17.43 -10.96 5.71
N CYS A 48 18.26 -10.01 5.29
CA CYS A 48 18.01 -8.58 5.57
C CYS A 48 16.89 -8.02 4.69
N SER A 49 16.77 -8.48 3.44
CA SER A 49 15.69 -8.10 2.54
C SER A 49 14.33 -8.57 3.05
N ALA A 50 14.23 -9.81 3.52
CA ALA A 50 13.01 -10.34 4.14
C ALA A 50 12.61 -9.60 5.42
N LEU A 51 13.52 -8.88 6.08
CA LEU A 51 13.26 -8.14 7.31
C LEU A 51 12.89 -6.66 7.10
N ILE A 52 12.95 -6.14 5.87
CA ILE A 52 12.62 -4.73 5.57
C ILE A 52 11.20 -4.42 6.01
N ARG A 53 10.24 -5.25 5.59
CA ARG A 53 8.83 -5.06 5.89
C ARG A 53 8.53 -5.22 7.39
N PRO A 54 8.95 -6.29 8.08
CA PRO A 54 8.75 -6.41 9.53
C PRO A 54 9.38 -5.28 10.36
N PHE A 55 10.53 -4.73 9.95
CA PHE A 55 11.21 -3.67 10.71
C PHE A 55 10.67 -2.28 10.45
N PHE A 56 10.26 -1.98 9.22
CA PHE A 56 9.93 -0.62 8.80
C PHE A 56 8.48 -0.44 8.35
N GLY A 57 7.71 -1.53 8.26
CA GLY A 57 6.34 -1.50 7.74
C GLY A 57 6.25 -1.11 6.27
N MET A 58 7.38 -1.06 5.55
CA MET A 58 7.47 -0.61 4.17
C MET A 58 7.80 -1.75 3.22
N LEU A 59 7.39 -1.60 1.97
CA LEU A 59 7.73 -2.47 0.85
C LEU A 59 9.10 -2.10 0.25
N ASP A 60 9.72 -3.05 -0.46
CA ASP A 60 10.99 -2.80 -1.16
C ASP A 60 10.88 -1.65 -2.17
N SER A 61 9.73 -1.49 -2.82
CA SER A 61 9.45 -0.41 -3.77
C SER A 61 9.36 0.98 -3.13
N GLN A 62 9.13 1.07 -1.81
CA GLN A 62 9.08 2.33 -1.08
C GLN A 62 10.46 2.77 -0.58
N LEU A 63 11.48 1.92 -0.78
CA LEU A 63 12.86 2.28 -0.50
C LEU A 63 13.37 3.24 -1.58
N PRO A 64 14.22 4.20 -1.18
CA PRO A 64 14.67 5.24 -2.08
C PRO A 64 15.66 4.71 -3.10
N THR A 65 15.42 4.97 -4.38
CA THR A 65 16.36 4.70 -5.47
C THR A 65 17.38 5.82 -5.61
N ASP A 66 18.54 5.53 -6.20
CA ASP A 66 19.57 6.56 -6.47
C ASP A 66 19.05 7.67 -7.37
N GLU A 67 18.23 7.33 -8.36
CA GLU A 67 17.65 8.30 -9.29
C GLU A 67 16.67 9.23 -8.57
N GLY A 68 15.75 8.68 -7.77
CA GLY A 68 14.79 9.49 -7.01
C GLY A 68 15.47 10.33 -5.93
N ARG A 69 16.53 9.83 -5.29
CA ARG A 69 17.39 10.63 -4.40
C ARG A 69 18.03 11.79 -5.15
N ALA A 70 18.60 11.55 -6.34
CA ALA A 70 19.22 12.61 -7.12
C ALA A 70 18.20 13.71 -7.49
N ARG A 71 16.99 13.33 -7.94
CA ARG A 71 15.90 14.27 -8.22
C ARG A 71 15.51 15.10 -6.99
N MET A 72 15.26 14.43 -5.86
CA MET A 72 14.87 15.12 -4.62
C MET A 72 15.99 16.00 -4.04
N ASN A 73 17.24 15.54 -4.08
CA ASN A 73 18.38 16.31 -3.62
C ASN A 73 18.62 17.55 -4.48
N SER A 74 18.35 17.48 -5.79
CA SER A 74 18.36 18.65 -6.67
C SER A 74 17.32 19.69 -6.23
N ALA A 75 16.10 19.24 -5.87
CA ALA A 75 15.04 20.13 -5.38
C ALA A 75 15.34 20.71 -3.99
N LEU A 76 15.87 19.91 -3.05
CA LEU A 76 16.18 20.36 -1.69
C LEU A 76 17.49 21.13 -1.57
N GLY A 77 18.43 20.93 -2.49
CA GLY A 77 19.79 21.48 -2.50
C GLY A 77 19.83 22.99 -2.24
N PRO A 78 19.12 23.81 -3.03
CA PRO A 78 19.08 25.28 -2.86
C PRO A 78 18.56 25.73 -1.49
N HIS A 79 17.79 24.88 -0.82
CA HIS A 79 17.14 25.19 0.45
C HIS A 79 17.82 24.50 1.64
N ARG A 80 18.97 23.85 1.45
CA ARG A 80 19.75 23.30 2.57
C ARG A 80 20.40 24.43 3.37
N GLY A 81 20.27 24.36 4.70
CA GLY A 81 20.78 25.39 5.62
C GLY A 81 19.81 26.55 5.92
N LEU A 82 18.67 26.62 5.21
CA LEU A 82 17.59 27.57 5.53
C LEU A 82 16.77 27.11 6.74
N SER A 83 15.90 28.00 7.25
CA SER A 83 14.92 27.59 8.26
C SER A 83 14.01 26.51 7.71
N ARG A 84 13.41 25.70 8.59
CA ARG A 84 12.48 24.64 8.18
C ARG A 84 11.34 25.22 7.34
N GLU A 85 10.78 26.35 7.76
CA GLU A 85 9.68 27.05 7.12
C GLU A 85 10.07 27.46 5.69
N GLN A 86 11.25 28.08 5.53
CA GLN A 86 11.79 28.47 4.22
C GLN A 86 12.07 27.27 3.31
N ARG A 87 12.54 26.16 3.89
CA ARG A 87 12.84 24.94 3.14
C ARG A 87 11.56 24.25 2.65
N ILE A 88 10.53 24.16 3.47
CA ILE A 88 9.23 23.62 3.04
C ILE A 88 8.62 24.54 1.96
N ALA A 89 8.67 25.86 2.16
CA ALA A 89 8.18 26.83 1.18
C ALA A 89 8.91 26.70 -0.17
N GLY A 90 10.24 26.59 -0.16
CA GLY A 90 11.03 26.36 -1.37
C GLY A 90 10.73 25.04 -2.06
N LEU A 91 10.48 23.97 -1.29
CA LEU A 91 10.10 22.67 -1.85
C LEU A 91 8.79 22.74 -2.66
N VAL A 92 7.81 23.51 -2.19
CA VAL A 92 6.51 23.64 -2.88
C VAL A 92 6.49 24.73 -3.96
N GLU A 93 7.53 25.57 -4.06
CA GLU A 93 7.61 26.64 -5.05
C GLU A 93 7.70 26.14 -6.49
N THR A 94 8.15 24.89 -6.69
CA THR A 94 8.26 24.28 -8.02
C THR A 94 6.92 23.85 -8.63
N THR A 95 5.82 23.87 -7.86
CA THR A 95 4.49 23.41 -8.30
C THR A 95 3.66 24.55 -8.88
N SER A 96 3.02 24.32 -10.02
CA SER A 96 2.15 25.30 -10.66
C SER A 96 0.75 25.28 -10.03
N ILE A 97 0.53 26.17 -9.06
CA ILE A 97 -0.71 26.25 -8.27
C ILE A 97 -1.98 26.46 -9.13
N SER A 98 -1.85 27.12 -10.28
CA SER A 98 -3.00 27.42 -11.15
C SER A 98 -3.50 26.21 -11.94
N THR A 99 -2.60 25.29 -12.30
CA THR A 99 -2.90 24.13 -13.16
C THR A 99 -2.99 22.85 -12.35
N ASP A 100 -2.07 22.65 -11.40
CA ASP A 100 -1.82 21.32 -10.84
C ASP A 100 -2.76 20.99 -9.68
N LEU A 101 -3.26 22.01 -8.97
CA LEU A 101 -4.14 21.79 -7.82
C LEU A 101 -5.58 21.43 -8.24
N PRO A 102 -6.27 20.58 -7.46
CA PRO A 102 -7.71 20.40 -7.58
C PRO A 102 -8.48 21.72 -7.47
N GLY A 103 -9.62 21.81 -8.16
CA GLY A 103 -10.53 22.96 -8.16
C GLY A 103 -10.84 23.50 -6.76
N PRO A 104 -11.26 22.64 -5.81
CA PRO A 104 -11.53 23.03 -4.42
C PRO A 104 -10.34 23.63 -3.66
N PHE A 105 -9.11 23.36 -4.12
CA PHE A 105 -7.90 23.86 -3.46
C PHE A 105 -7.46 25.19 -4.07
N LYS A 106 -7.92 25.57 -5.27
CA LYS A 106 -7.47 26.80 -5.91
C LYS A 106 -7.86 28.03 -5.09
N THR A 107 -7.18 29.14 -5.38
CA THR A 107 -7.58 30.41 -4.77
C THR A 107 -8.89 30.86 -5.42
N ARG A 108 -9.89 31.24 -4.63
CA ARG A 108 -11.21 31.60 -5.16
C ARG A 108 -11.11 32.80 -6.11
N PRO A 109 -11.65 32.73 -7.33
CA PRO A 109 -11.84 33.90 -8.17
C PRO A 109 -13.04 34.72 -7.67
N GLY A 110 -12.91 36.05 -7.64
CA GLY A 110 -14.01 36.96 -7.29
C GLY A 110 -13.97 37.51 -5.84
N PRO A 111 -15.07 38.16 -5.38
CA PRO A 111 -15.11 38.79 -4.07
C PRO A 111 -14.97 37.74 -2.95
N ALA A 112 -14.22 38.09 -1.91
CA ALA A 112 -13.97 37.19 -0.78
C ALA A 112 -15.29 36.78 -0.11
N PRO A 113 -15.45 35.51 0.31
CA PRO A 113 -16.64 35.05 1.00
C PRO A 113 -16.95 35.91 2.22
N ILE A 114 -18.23 36.00 2.55
CA ILE A 114 -18.70 36.62 3.79
C ILE A 114 -18.07 35.84 4.94
N TRP A 115 -17.32 36.54 5.76
CA TRP A 115 -16.65 35.98 6.92
C TRP A 115 -16.65 37.07 7.98
N SER A 116 -17.55 36.89 8.94
CA SER A 116 -17.85 37.90 9.93
C SER A 116 -16.73 37.97 10.96
N VAL A 117 -16.68 39.09 11.67
CA VAL A 117 -15.80 39.23 12.84
C VAL A 117 -16.16 38.19 13.90
N GLU A 118 -17.45 37.90 14.05
CA GLU A 118 -17.97 36.86 14.94
C GLU A 118 -17.40 35.46 14.60
N SER A 119 -17.39 35.07 13.32
CA SER A 119 -16.77 33.80 12.90
C SER A 119 -15.27 33.75 13.25
N CYS A 120 -14.53 34.84 13.03
CA CYS A 120 -13.13 34.92 13.46
C CYS A 120 -12.97 34.80 14.97
N GLU A 121 -13.85 35.42 15.75
CA GLU A 121 -13.83 35.40 17.21
C GLU A 121 -14.09 33.99 17.75
N MET A 122 -15.06 33.26 17.19
CA MET A 122 -15.31 31.85 17.54
C MET A 122 -14.06 31.00 17.37
N TRP A 123 -13.38 31.09 16.21
CA TRP A 123 -12.12 30.37 15.99
C TRP A 123 -11.00 30.82 16.92
N ALA A 124 -10.95 32.11 17.27
CA ALA A 124 -9.98 32.62 18.23
C ALA A 124 -10.26 32.13 19.66
N ASP A 125 -11.52 31.94 20.05
CA ASP A 125 -11.93 31.34 21.32
C ASP A 125 -11.56 29.86 21.40
N LEU A 126 -11.83 29.08 20.36
CA LEU A 126 -11.39 27.69 20.27
C LEU A 126 -9.87 27.59 20.41
N LEU A 127 -9.11 28.42 19.69
CA LEU A 127 -7.66 28.47 19.79
C LEU A 127 -7.18 28.79 21.22
N ARG A 128 -7.82 29.76 21.89
CA ARG A 128 -7.53 30.09 23.30
C ARG A 128 -7.78 28.90 24.22
N ALA A 129 -8.92 28.23 24.06
CA ALA A 129 -9.26 27.06 24.86
C ALA A 129 -8.25 25.92 24.66
N MET A 130 -7.90 25.61 23.41
CA MET A 130 -6.91 24.59 23.08
C MET A 130 -5.52 24.90 23.66
N ASN A 131 -5.10 26.17 23.64
CA ASN A 131 -3.81 26.56 24.24
C ASN A 131 -3.79 26.41 25.77
N VAL A 132 -4.95 26.50 26.44
CA VAL A 132 -5.07 26.36 27.90
C VAL A 132 -5.27 24.89 28.31
N GLN A 133 -6.10 24.15 27.58
CA GLN A 133 -6.56 22.81 27.96
C GLN A 133 -5.83 21.69 27.22
N GLY A 134 -5.12 22.00 26.14
CA GLY A 134 -4.41 21.03 25.30
C GLY A 134 -5.30 20.24 24.33
N LYS A 135 -6.62 20.45 24.35
CA LYS A 135 -7.59 19.77 23.48
C LYS A 135 -8.76 20.69 23.10
N PRO A 136 -9.45 20.43 21.97
CA PRO A 136 -10.67 21.14 21.62
C PRO A 136 -11.83 20.74 22.53
N TYR A 137 -12.87 21.59 22.60
CA TYR A 137 -14.16 21.28 23.22
C TYR A 137 -15.20 21.04 22.13
N SER A 138 -16.26 20.27 22.43
CA SER A 138 -17.33 20.05 21.46
C SER A 138 -18.02 21.36 21.09
N CYS A 139 -18.08 21.63 19.79
CA CYS A 139 -18.68 22.84 19.26
C CYS A 139 -18.93 22.77 17.75
N MET A 140 -19.85 23.62 17.30
CA MET A 140 -20.07 23.90 15.88
C MET A 140 -19.27 25.15 15.49
N MET A 141 -18.43 25.00 14.47
CA MET A 141 -17.52 26.04 13.98
C MET A 141 -17.87 26.42 12.54
N PRO A 142 -18.05 27.72 12.22
CA PRO A 142 -18.33 28.14 10.86
C PRO A 142 -17.13 27.91 9.95
N LEU A 143 -17.35 27.59 8.68
CA LEU A 143 -16.34 27.51 7.63
C LEU A 143 -16.62 28.54 6.52
N PRO A 144 -15.60 29.09 5.84
CA PRO A 144 -15.85 30.05 4.77
C PRO A 144 -16.57 29.35 3.60
N GLY A 145 -17.74 29.87 3.23
CA GLY A 145 -18.59 29.24 2.22
C GLY A 145 -19.93 28.71 2.74
N GLU A 146 -20.34 29.09 3.97
CA GLU A 146 -21.62 28.72 4.61
C GLU A 146 -21.70 27.28 5.14
N SER A 147 -20.60 26.53 5.05
CA SER A 147 -20.44 25.22 5.70
C SER A 147 -20.14 25.34 7.19
N PHE A 148 -20.34 24.24 7.92
CA PHE A 148 -20.03 24.12 9.35
C PHE A 148 -19.23 22.85 9.65
N LEU A 149 -18.23 23.00 10.51
CA LEU A 149 -17.50 21.89 11.13
C LEU A 149 -18.08 21.62 12.52
N MET A 150 -18.60 20.42 12.74
CA MET A 150 -18.93 19.94 14.07
C MET A 150 -17.72 19.20 14.67
N ILE A 151 -17.40 19.54 15.91
CA ILE A 151 -16.42 18.84 16.74
C ILE A 151 -17.19 18.15 17.85
N GLU A 152 -17.14 16.82 17.89
CA GLU A 152 -17.85 16.01 18.87
C GLU A 152 -17.00 15.77 20.13
N ASP A 153 -17.65 15.35 21.23
CA ASP A 153 -16.99 15.12 22.51
C ASP A 153 -16.00 13.94 22.48
N ASP A 154 -16.23 12.97 21.59
CA ASP A 154 -15.35 11.82 21.34
C ASP A 154 -14.15 12.15 20.42
N GLY A 155 -14.10 13.38 19.90
CA GLY A 155 -13.06 13.84 18.98
C GLY A 155 -13.30 13.48 17.51
N THR A 156 -14.46 12.92 17.17
CA THR A 156 -14.90 12.80 15.78
C THR A 156 -15.28 14.18 15.23
N HIS A 157 -15.18 14.32 13.92
CA HIS A 157 -15.46 15.56 13.22
C HIS A 157 -16.42 15.32 12.08
N ASN A 158 -17.33 16.27 11.85
CA ASN A 158 -18.29 16.20 10.76
C ASN A 158 -18.36 17.55 10.04
N ILE A 159 -18.47 17.54 8.71
CA ILE A 159 -18.69 18.75 7.91
C ILE A 159 -19.99 18.60 7.13
N ASP A 160 -20.97 19.45 7.42
CA ASP A 160 -22.28 19.48 6.75
C ASP A 160 -22.99 18.12 6.64
N GLY A 161 -22.82 17.24 7.64
CA GLY A 161 -23.38 15.89 7.65
C GLY A 161 -22.38 14.80 7.25
N VAL A 162 -21.25 15.14 6.63
CA VAL A 162 -20.20 14.18 6.24
C VAL A 162 -19.23 13.92 7.39
N GLU A 163 -19.19 12.70 7.90
CA GLU A 163 -18.23 12.28 8.92
C GLU A 163 -16.81 12.21 8.32
N LEU A 164 -15.85 12.82 9.01
CA LEU A 164 -14.47 12.84 8.55
C LEU A 164 -13.74 11.56 8.97
N PRO A 165 -13.03 10.88 8.05
CA PRO A 165 -12.38 9.62 8.36
C PRO A 165 -11.21 9.77 9.35
N ARG A 166 -10.66 10.97 9.56
CA ARG A 166 -9.60 11.25 10.54
C ARG A 166 -9.70 12.65 11.14
N GLN A 167 -9.03 12.83 12.27
CA GLN A 167 -8.93 14.11 12.97
C GLN A 167 -8.15 15.15 12.17
N LEU A 168 -8.63 16.40 12.23
CA LEU A 168 -8.02 17.54 11.59
C LEU A 168 -6.94 18.18 12.49
N PRO A 169 -5.95 18.86 11.92
CA PRO A 169 -5.04 19.74 12.66
C PRO A 169 -5.75 21.03 13.11
N LEU A 170 -6.69 20.89 14.05
CA LEU A 170 -7.60 21.95 14.49
C LEU A 170 -6.88 23.20 15.03
N HIS A 171 -5.71 23.04 15.67
CA HIS A 171 -4.96 24.18 16.21
C HIS A 171 -4.53 25.12 15.09
N ASP A 172 -3.95 24.56 14.03
CA ASP A 172 -3.47 25.31 12.88
C ASP A 172 -4.62 25.90 12.05
N ILE A 173 -5.72 25.15 11.91
CA ILE A 173 -6.95 25.64 11.26
C ILE A 173 -7.51 26.84 12.03
N ALA A 174 -7.54 26.78 13.37
CA ALA A 174 -8.02 27.89 14.20
C ALA A 174 -7.13 29.14 14.08
N VAL A 175 -5.80 28.98 13.99
CA VAL A 175 -4.87 30.10 13.70
C VAL A 175 -5.17 30.72 12.33
N TRP A 176 -5.54 29.91 11.35
CA TRP A 176 -5.85 30.40 10.00
C TRP A 176 -7.18 31.14 9.96
N LEU A 177 -8.25 30.53 10.47
CA LEU A 177 -9.63 31.02 10.36
C LEU A 177 -9.98 32.13 11.36
N SER A 178 -9.20 32.28 12.44
CA SER A 178 -9.26 33.48 13.29
C SER A 178 -8.72 34.74 12.61
N ASN A 179 -8.04 34.61 11.45
CA ASN A 179 -7.52 35.75 10.70
C ASN A 179 -8.38 36.05 9.46
N PRO A 180 -9.09 37.19 9.41
CA PRO A 180 -9.99 37.52 8.31
C PRO A 180 -9.30 37.69 6.96
N THR A 181 -7.98 37.98 6.94
CA THR A 181 -7.21 38.18 5.71
C THR A 181 -6.86 36.87 5.00
N ARG A 182 -6.95 35.73 5.71
CA ARG A 182 -6.50 34.44 5.20
C ARG A 182 -7.66 33.55 4.72
N ARG A 183 -8.90 34.02 4.72
CA ARG A 183 -10.09 33.21 4.37
C ARG A 183 -10.24 32.84 2.89
N ALA A 184 -9.75 33.69 1.98
CA ALA A 184 -9.98 33.56 0.54
C ALA A 184 -8.95 32.68 -0.18
N THR A 185 -8.04 32.05 0.58
CA THR A 185 -6.90 31.30 0.04
C THR A 185 -7.26 29.90 -0.47
N VAL A 186 -8.40 29.35 -0.04
CA VAL A 186 -9.00 28.09 -0.50
C VAL A 186 -10.37 28.44 -1.09
N SER A 187 -10.73 27.86 -2.22
CA SER A 187 -12.02 28.10 -2.88
C SER A 187 -13.17 27.44 -2.12
N GLU A 188 -12.98 26.18 -1.72
CA GLU A 188 -13.98 25.35 -1.06
C GLU A 188 -13.39 24.69 0.19
N TRP A 189 -13.71 25.28 1.35
CA TRP A 189 -13.11 24.87 2.62
C TRP A 189 -13.59 23.51 3.12
N ASN A 190 -14.87 23.19 2.93
CA ASN A 190 -15.43 21.88 3.25
C ASN A 190 -14.66 20.76 2.51
N SER A 191 -14.60 20.82 1.19
CA SER A 191 -13.93 19.80 0.36
C SER A 191 -12.43 19.72 0.65
N PHE A 192 -11.75 20.86 0.87
CA PHE A 192 -10.33 20.86 1.27
C PHE A 192 -10.09 20.20 2.64
N LEU A 193 -10.94 20.45 3.63
CA LEU A 193 -10.80 19.85 4.96
C LEU A 193 -11.14 18.35 4.94
N ILE A 194 -12.13 17.93 4.14
CA ILE A 194 -12.38 16.50 3.90
C ILE A 194 -11.13 15.86 3.29
N ALA A 195 -10.55 16.44 2.24
CA ALA A 195 -9.31 15.93 1.65
C ALA A 195 -8.15 15.85 2.65
N LEU A 196 -7.98 16.88 3.49
CA LEU A 196 -6.96 16.92 4.52
C LEU A 196 -7.14 15.79 5.54
N SER A 197 -8.38 15.49 5.93
CA SER A 197 -8.68 14.32 6.77
C SER A 197 -8.36 13.01 6.05
N CYS A 198 -8.60 12.91 4.74
CA CYS A 198 -8.29 11.72 3.96
C CYS A 198 -6.78 11.43 3.87
N VAL A 199 -5.90 12.44 3.89
CA VAL A 199 -4.44 12.26 3.70
C VAL A 199 -3.62 12.25 4.99
N THR A 200 -4.25 12.45 6.15
CA THR A 200 -3.55 12.56 7.44
C THR A 200 -3.77 11.37 8.35
N ARG A 201 -2.83 11.17 9.28
CA ARG A 201 -2.91 10.17 10.35
C ARG A 201 -2.64 10.81 11.71
N TRP A 202 -3.41 10.44 12.72
CA TRP A 202 -3.09 10.83 14.09
C TRP A 202 -1.83 10.10 14.53
N LEU A 203 -0.91 10.85 15.15
CA LEU A 203 0.37 10.31 15.59
C LEU A 203 0.55 10.55 17.08
N THR A 204 0.58 9.46 17.84
CA THR A 204 0.96 9.46 19.26
C THR A 204 2.47 9.28 19.41
N PRO A 205 3.05 9.67 20.56
CA PRO A 205 4.43 9.33 20.88
C PRO A 205 4.65 7.82 20.85
N MET A 206 5.69 7.38 20.13
CA MET A 206 6.01 5.97 19.92
C MET A 206 7.50 5.69 20.16
N GLU A 207 7.78 4.46 20.58
CA GLU A 207 9.13 3.92 20.66
C GLU A 207 9.69 3.59 19.26
N GLU A 208 11.01 3.39 19.18
CA GLU A 208 11.73 3.18 17.91
C GLU A 208 11.17 2.02 17.07
N GLU A 209 10.89 0.88 17.70
CA GLU A 209 10.41 -0.33 16.99
C GLU A 209 8.90 -0.31 16.71
N GLN A 210 8.15 0.65 17.26
CA GLN A 210 6.72 0.80 16.99
C GLN A 210 6.45 1.51 15.67
N TRP A 211 7.43 2.24 15.13
CA TRP A 211 7.29 2.95 13.86
C TRP A 211 7.02 2.04 12.66
N GLY A 212 7.67 0.88 12.58
CA GLY A 212 7.45 -0.05 11.48
C GLY A 212 6.01 -0.56 11.45
N PRO A 213 5.52 -1.18 12.55
CA PRO A 213 4.13 -1.62 12.66
C PRO A 213 3.12 -0.49 12.40
N TRP A 214 3.39 0.72 12.92
CA TRP A 214 2.54 1.88 12.67
C TRP A 214 2.52 2.26 11.17
N MET A 215 3.67 2.33 10.49
CA MET A 215 3.72 2.63 9.05
C MET A 215 2.96 1.61 8.21
N GLY A 216 3.04 0.33 8.58
CA GLY A 216 2.34 -0.74 7.88
C GLY A 216 0.83 -0.70 8.08
N ARG A 217 0.36 -0.44 9.29
CA ARG A 217 -1.07 -0.37 9.64
C ARG A 217 -1.74 0.91 9.16
N GLU A 218 -1.07 2.04 9.32
CA GLU A 218 -1.61 3.36 8.93
C GLU A 218 -1.43 3.65 7.44
N GLY A 219 -0.79 2.76 6.69
CA GLY A 219 -0.62 2.84 5.24
C GLY A 219 -1.94 2.69 4.47
N TRP A 220 -1.91 3.16 3.23
CA TRP A 220 -3.01 3.07 2.28
C TRP A 220 -2.71 1.97 1.28
N ALA A 221 -3.74 1.26 0.80
CA ALA A 221 -3.57 0.45 -0.40
C ALA A 221 -3.15 1.35 -1.57
N GLY A 222 -2.28 0.85 -2.46
CA GLY A 222 -1.97 1.59 -3.69
C GLY A 222 -3.13 1.64 -4.68
N PHE A 223 -4.06 0.68 -4.56
CA PHE A 223 -5.35 0.63 -5.23
C PHE A 223 -6.31 -0.18 -4.35
N ASP A 224 -7.60 0.14 -4.32
CA ASP A 224 -8.60 -0.49 -3.43
C ASP A 224 -8.92 -1.95 -3.82
N SER A 225 -9.40 -2.18 -5.04
CA SER A 225 -9.73 -3.50 -5.59
C SER A 225 -9.72 -3.46 -7.12
N PRO A 226 -9.06 -4.42 -7.80
CA PRO A 226 -9.03 -4.47 -9.25
C PRO A 226 -10.39 -4.87 -9.83
N ASN A 227 -11.25 -5.52 -9.05
CA ASN A 227 -12.59 -5.91 -9.49
C ASN A 227 -13.63 -4.88 -9.00
N LEU A 228 -14.42 -4.36 -9.94
CA LEU A 228 -15.55 -3.47 -9.68
C LEU A 228 -16.64 -4.13 -8.83
N LEU A 229 -16.76 -5.47 -8.87
CA LEU A 229 -17.79 -6.20 -8.13
C LEU A 229 -17.39 -6.61 -6.71
N MET A 230 -16.16 -6.30 -6.27
CA MET A 230 -15.70 -6.67 -4.93
C MET A 230 -15.91 -5.52 -3.95
N SER A 231 -16.87 -5.72 -3.05
CA SER A 231 -17.27 -4.80 -1.99
C SER A 231 -16.28 -4.68 -0.84
N GLN A 232 -15.44 -5.70 -0.66
CA GLN A 232 -14.59 -5.79 0.51
C GLN A 232 -13.27 -5.04 0.33
N ALA A 233 -12.83 -4.37 1.41
CA ALA A 233 -11.42 -4.07 1.60
C ALA A 233 -10.67 -5.39 1.77
N ILE A 234 -10.24 -6.01 0.65
CA ILE A 234 -9.58 -7.34 0.55
C ILE A 234 -8.37 -7.49 1.51
N ARG A 235 -7.93 -6.42 2.20
CA ARG A 235 -6.74 -6.42 3.06
C ARG A 235 -6.86 -5.67 4.38
N GLY A 236 -8.04 -5.24 4.82
CA GLY A 236 -8.19 -4.42 6.04
C GLY A 236 -7.41 -3.08 5.99
N THR A 237 -6.97 -2.67 4.80
CA THR A 237 -6.22 -1.44 4.55
C THR A 237 -7.15 -0.34 4.08
N SER A 238 -6.93 0.91 4.51
CA SER A 238 -7.67 2.05 3.99
C SER A 238 -7.51 2.18 2.48
N PRO A 239 -8.57 2.57 1.75
CA PRO A 239 -8.46 2.88 0.33
C PRO A 239 -7.50 4.05 0.09
N PRO A 240 -7.04 4.25 -1.17
CA PRO A 240 -6.28 5.44 -1.54
C PRO A 240 -7.01 6.72 -1.08
N PRO A 241 -6.31 7.70 -0.46
CA PRO A 241 -6.91 8.94 0.04
C PRO A 241 -7.76 9.70 -0.99
N TYR A 242 -7.37 9.63 -2.26
CA TYR A 242 -8.09 10.30 -3.34
C TYR A 242 -9.44 9.65 -3.65
N PHE A 243 -9.52 8.32 -3.62
CA PHE A 243 -10.79 7.61 -3.79
C PHE A 243 -11.69 7.82 -2.59
N GLU A 244 -11.16 7.77 -1.37
CA GLU A 244 -11.94 8.09 -0.16
C GLU A 244 -12.49 9.53 -0.22
N TRP A 245 -11.66 10.50 -0.59
CA TRP A 245 -12.08 11.90 -0.74
C TRP A 245 -13.13 12.11 -1.85
N THR A 246 -12.99 11.42 -2.98
CA THR A 246 -13.95 11.51 -4.08
C THR A 246 -15.28 10.87 -3.69
N GLY A 247 -15.25 9.67 -3.09
CA GLY A 247 -16.44 8.95 -2.67
C GLY A 247 -17.22 9.71 -1.60
N LEU A 248 -16.55 10.37 -0.65
CA LEU A 248 -17.21 11.23 0.36
C LEU A 248 -17.89 12.48 -0.22
N GLN A 249 -17.67 12.79 -1.50
CA GLN A 249 -18.36 13.87 -2.21
C GLN A 249 -19.47 13.36 -3.14
N CYS A 250 -19.71 12.05 -3.18
CA CYS A 250 -20.84 11.46 -3.88
C CYS A 250 -22.06 11.42 -2.96
N ASP A 251 -23.25 11.40 -3.56
CA ASP A 251 -24.51 11.27 -2.81
C ASP A 251 -24.71 9.83 -2.30
N GLU A 252 -24.00 8.86 -2.89
CA GLU A 252 -24.02 7.45 -2.52
C GLU A 252 -23.10 7.18 -1.32
N GLY A 253 -23.61 6.45 -0.33
CA GLY A 253 -22.81 5.94 0.79
C GLY A 253 -22.39 4.49 0.55
N PRO A 254 -21.29 4.03 1.17
CA PRO A 254 -20.90 2.63 1.12
C PRO A 254 -21.95 1.74 1.81
N ASP A 255 -22.14 0.53 1.29
CA ASP A 255 -23.04 -0.49 1.83
C ASP A 255 -22.33 -1.87 1.89
N GLU A 256 -23.09 -2.95 2.10
CA GLU A 256 -22.55 -4.32 2.19
C GLU A 256 -21.84 -4.77 0.89
N VAL A 257 -22.22 -4.17 -0.25
CA VAL A 257 -21.79 -4.57 -1.60
C VAL A 257 -20.92 -3.50 -2.28
N THR A 258 -20.85 -2.30 -1.74
CA THR A 258 -20.13 -1.17 -2.34
C THR A 258 -19.18 -0.51 -1.34
N SER A 259 -17.91 -0.43 -1.72
CA SER A 259 -16.91 0.32 -0.96
C SER A 259 -16.88 1.79 -1.39
N ILE A 260 -16.39 2.67 -0.52
CA ILE A 260 -16.15 4.09 -0.84
C ILE A 260 -15.20 4.25 -2.05
N GLY A 261 -14.27 3.31 -2.21
CA GLY A 261 -13.35 3.26 -3.34
C GLY A 261 -14.05 2.91 -4.65
N PHE A 262 -14.98 1.95 -4.61
CA PHE A 262 -15.84 1.61 -5.73
C PHE A 262 -16.72 2.80 -6.16
N ILE A 263 -17.41 3.44 -5.20
CA ILE A 263 -18.26 4.62 -5.44
C ILE A 263 -17.46 5.71 -6.17
N ALA A 264 -16.24 5.99 -5.72
CA ALA A 264 -15.38 6.96 -6.37
C ALA A 264 -15.08 6.59 -7.84
N ARG A 265 -14.75 5.32 -8.12
CA ARG A 265 -14.37 4.84 -9.46
C ARG A 265 -15.51 4.84 -10.46
N GLU A 266 -16.73 4.55 -10.01
CA GLU A 266 -17.93 4.65 -10.86
C GLU A 266 -18.25 6.12 -11.18
N ASN A 267 -17.99 7.02 -10.24
CA ASN A 267 -18.22 8.46 -10.38
C ASN A 267 -17.07 9.20 -11.10
N ARG A 268 -16.67 8.73 -12.29
CA ARG A 268 -15.58 9.36 -13.09
C ARG A 268 -15.85 10.82 -13.45
N ASP A 269 -17.12 11.21 -13.59
CA ASP A 269 -17.48 12.60 -13.85
C ASP A 269 -17.20 13.50 -12.64
N LYS A 270 -17.33 12.97 -11.42
CA LYS A 270 -16.95 13.70 -10.20
C LYS A 270 -15.44 13.93 -10.16
N MET A 271 -14.63 12.94 -10.53
CA MET A 271 -13.18 13.12 -10.65
C MET A 271 -12.82 14.20 -11.67
N ARG A 272 -13.51 14.25 -12.81
CA ARG A 272 -13.30 15.29 -13.84
C ARG A 272 -13.72 16.68 -13.35
N GLU A 273 -14.79 16.78 -12.56
CA GLU A 273 -15.25 18.02 -11.94
C GLU A 273 -14.22 18.57 -10.94
N ILE A 274 -13.70 17.70 -10.07
CA ILE A 274 -12.65 18.04 -9.10
C ILE A 274 -11.41 18.57 -9.83
N GLY A 275 -10.96 17.84 -10.86
CA GLY A 275 -9.86 18.20 -11.74
C GLY A 275 -8.51 18.39 -11.05
N GLY A 276 -7.55 18.96 -11.79
CA GLY A 276 -6.17 19.08 -11.35
C GLY A 276 -5.39 17.78 -11.56
N HIS A 277 -4.09 17.82 -11.23
CA HIS A 277 -3.16 16.74 -11.53
C HIS A 277 -3.52 15.40 -10.84
N PRO A 278 -3.98 15.37 -9.56
CA PRO A 278 -4.40 14.11 -8.95
C PRO A 278 -5.51 13.41 -9.74
N SER A 279 -6.52 14.15 -10.20
CA SER A 279 -7.64 13.61 -10.96
C SER A 279 -7.21 13.09 -12.32
N GLU A 280 -6.39 13.84 -13.05
CA GLU A 280 -5.85 13.44 -14.35
C GLU A 280 -5.02 12.16 -14.24
N ALA A 281 -4.12 12.09 -13.24
CA ALA A 281 -3.25 10.94 -13.03
C ALA A 281 -4.01 9.67 -12.63
N TRP A 282 -5.04 9.78 -11.79
CA TRP A 282 -5.88 8.63 -11.44
C TRP A 282 -6.76 8.15 -12.59
N LEU A 283 -7.31 9.07 -13.39
CA LEU A 283 -8.07 8.71 -14.59
C LEU A 283 -7.20 7.93 -15.59
N GLU A 284 -5.93 8.33 -15.79
CA GLU A 284 -4.97 7.61 -16.62
C GLU A 284 -4.67 6.20 -16.06
N VAL A 285 -4.42 6.09 -14.75
CA VAL A 285 -4.21 4.77 -14.09
C VAL A 285 -5.39 3.84 -14.30
N MET A 286 -6.63 4.35 -14.27
CA MET A 286 -7.85 3.56 -14.45
C MET A 286 -8.12 3.13 -15.91
N GLU A 287 -7.28 3.52 -16.85
CA GLU A 287 -7.32 3.07 -18.26
C GLU A 287 -6.37 1.89 -18.52
N ASP A 288 -5.54 1.50 -17.54
CA ASP A 288 -4.51 0.46 -17.66
C ASP A 288 -4.68 -0.63 -16.57
N ASP A 289 -5.27 -1.76 -16.95
CA ASP A 289 -5.51 -2.91 -16.06
C ASP A 289 -4.22 -3.51 -15.49
N GLU A 290 -3.10 -3.47 -16.24
CA GLU A 290 -1.80 -3.96 -15.75
C GLU A 290 -1.32 -3.07 -14.61
N ARG A 291 -1.44 -1.74 -14.80
CA ARG A 291 -1.07 -0.76 -13.79
C ARG A 291 -1.94 -0.86 -12.53
N ILE A 292 -3.23 -1.11 -12.68
CA ILE A 292 -4.14 -1.38 -11.54
C ILE A 292 -3.65 -2.61 -10.75
N GLY A 293 -3.33 -3.70 -11.45
CA GLY A 293 -2.81 -4.93 -10.84
C GLY A 293 -1.50 -4.72 -10.07
N GLU A 294 -0.60 -3.87 -10.59
CA GLU A 294 0.61 -3.48 -9.88
C GLU A 294 0.31 -2.70 -8.59
N LEU A 295 -0.55 -1.69 -8.69
CA LEU A 295 -0.88 -0.77 -7.59
C LEU A 295 -1.67 -1.47 -6.48
N PHE A 296 -2.57 -2.39 -6.82
CA PHE A 296 -3.29 -3.22 -5.85
C PHE A 296 -2.36 -4.06 -4.98
N ASN A 297 -1.19 -4.45 -5.51
CA ASN A 297 -0.16 -5.18 -4.76
C ASN A 297 0.86 -4.28 -4.06
N SER A 298 0.59 -2.98 -4.01
CA SER A 298 1.43 -1.98 -3.37
C SER A 298 0.74 -1.33 -2.16
N MET A 299 1.51 -0.54 -1.43
CA MET A 299 1.04 0.22 -0.27
C MET A 299 1.75 1.57 -0.29
N VAL A 300 1.09 2.60 0.20
CA VAL A 300 1.62 3.96 0.33
C VAL A 300 1.71 4.31 1.81
N ALA A 301 2.92 4.64 2.29
CA ALA A 301 3.12 5.02 3.68
C ALA A 301 2.64 6.47 3.91
N PRO A 302 1.98 6.78 5.04
CA PRO A 302 1.52 8.12 5.34
C PRO A 302 2.71 9.07 5.50
N ARG A 303 2.60 10.28 4.93
CA ARG A 303 3.65 11.33 5.02
C ARG A 303 3.20 12.56 5.80
N LEU A 304 1.89 12.79 5.88
CA LEU A 304 1.29 13.87 6.65
C LEU A 304 0.63 13.29 7.89
N VAL A 305 0.90 13.90 9.04
CA VAL A 305 0.38 13.44 10.33
C VAL A 305 -0.10 14.61 11.17
N VAL A 306 -1.01 14.34 12.09
CA VAL A 306 -1.48 15.28 13.09
C VAL A 306 -0.87 14.90 14.44
N VAL A 307 -0.15 15.83 15.04
CA VAL A 307 0.43 15.71 16.38
C VAL A 307 -0.04 16.92 17.18
N ASP A 308 -0.66 16.68 18.33
CA ASP A 308 -1.21 17.74 19.20
C ASP A 308 -2.07 18.75 18.42
N TYR A 309 -2.94 18.24 17.54
CA TYR A 309 -3.82 19.02 16.66
C TYR A 309 -3.10 19.97 15.69
N LYS A 310 -1.84 19.69 15.35
CA LYS A 310 -1.04 20.45 14.37
C LYS A 310 -0.55 19.57 13.24
N LEU A 311 -0.47 20.12 12.04
CA LEU A 311 -0.01 19.42 10.86
C LEU A 311 1.50 19.25 10.89
N HIS A 312 1.96 18.02 10.68
CA HIS A 312 3.35 17.66 10.61
C HIS A 312 3.64 16.85 9.35
N LEU A 313 4.85 17.02 8.83
CA LEU A 313 5.43 16.21 7.76
C LEU A 313 6.36 15.17 8.41
N LEU A 314 6.22 13.90 8.04
CA LEU A 314 7.16 12.87 8.46
C LEU A 314 8.44 12.95 7.63
N VAL A 315 9.57 13.05 8.33
CA VAL A 315 10.91 13.06 7.74
C VAL A 315 11.82 12.11 8.48
N LEU A 316 12.92 11.73 7.85
CA LEU A 316 13.96 10.97 8.49
C LEU A 316 14.96 11.90 9.19
N ARG A 317 15.12 11.68 10.51
CA ARG A 317 16.08 12.39 11.35
C ARG A 317 16.95 11.39 12.08
N ASP A 318 18.26 11.49 11.87
CA ASP A 318 19.26 10.66 12.55
C ASP A 318 18.95 9.15 12.45
N GLY A 319 18.48 8.73 11.26
CA GLY A 319 18.16 7.34 10.95
C GLY A 319 16.77 6.86 11.40
N ARG A 320 15.90 7.75 11.89
CA ARG A 320 14.56 7.40 12.41
C ARG A 320 13.46 8.32 11.87
N PRO A 321 12.22 7.83 11.71
CA PRO A 321 11.09 8.70 11.40
C PRO A 321 10.89 9.74 12.50
N HIS A 322 10.55 10.96 12.09
CA HIS A 322 10.38 12.09 12.99
C HIS A 322 9.39 13.09 12.38
N PRO A 323 8.33 13.49 13.12
CA PRO A 323 7.43 14.53 12.67
C PRO A 323 8.10 15.90 12.78
N ILE A 324 7.97 16.73 11.75
CA ILE A 324 8.32 18.14 11.78
C ILE A 324 7.08 18.99 11.50
N PRO A 325 6.80 20.06 12.26
CA PRO A 325 5.61 20.86 12.03
C PRO A 325 5.69 21.56 10.69
N VAL A 326 4.57 21.56 9.98
CA VAL A 326 4.38 22.28 8.73
C VAL A 326 4.00 23.72 9.07
N THR A 327 4.57 24.68 8.35
CA THR A 327 4.20 26.09 8.53
C THR A 327 2.73 26.29 8.20
N ILE A 328 2.03 27.15 8.96
CA ILE A 328 0.64 27.54 8.70
C ILE A 328 0.61 28.51 7.50
N ASP A 329 0.93 27.97 6.33
CA ASP A 329 0.92 28.63 5.03
C ASP A 329 -0.06 27.90 4.10
N PRO A 330 -1.15 28.57 3.68
CA PRO A 330 -2.15 28.03 2.75
C PRO A 330 -1.57 27.48 1.45
N LYS A 331 -0.50 28.11 0.93
CA LYS A 331 0.15 27.66 -0.29
C LYS A 331 0.80 26.30 -0.07
N VAL A 332 1.52 26.14 1.04
CA VAL A 332 2.22 24.91 1.40
C VAL A 332 1.23 23.78 1.61
N TRP A 333 0.20 23.99 2.43
CA TRP A 333 -0.76 22.95 2.80
C TRP A 333 -1.48 22.37 1.58
N ARG A 334 -1.97 23.23 0.69
CA ARG A 334 -2.66 22.79 -0.52
C ARG A 334 -1.80 21.95 -1.44
N VAL A 335 -0.52 22.32 -1.60
CA VAL A 335 0.41 21.54 -2.43
C VAL A 335 0.72 20.19 -1.79
N LEU A 336 0.98 20.16 -0.47
CA LEU A 336 1.26 18.90 0.23
C LEU A 336 0.06 17.95 0.24
N VAL A 337 -1.16 18.46 0.47
CA VAL A 337 -2.39 17.66 0.41
C VAL A 337 -2.61 17.16 -1.03
N SER A 338 -2.44 18.02 -2.03
CA SER A 338 -2.53 17.62 -3.45
C SER A 338 -1.56 16.49 -3.79
N TRP A 339 -0.29 16.63 -3.42
CA TRP A 339 0.72 15.59 -3.65
C TRP A 339 0.38 14.26 -2.96
N ALA A 340 -0.26 14.30 -1.79
CA ALA A 340 -0.66 13.11 -1.05
C ALA A 340 -1.89 12.40 -1.65
N LEU A 341 -2.61 13.07 -2.55
CA LEU A 341 -3.75 12.52 -3.29
C LEU A 341 -3.33 11.92 -4.64
N GLU A 342 -2.13 12.18 -5.14
CA GLU A 342 -1.69 11.64 -6.42
C GLU A 342 -1.38 10.13 -6.31
N PRO A 343 -1.53 9.35 -7.41
CA PRO A 343 -1.18 7.93 -7.41
C PRO A 343 0.33 7.72 -7.21
N PRO A 344 0.77 6.52 -6.77
CA PRO A 344 2.20 6.19 -6.70
C PRO A 344 2.92 6.40 -8.05
N ASP A 345 4.19 6.78 -7.97
CA ASP A 345 5.07 7.14 -9.10
C ASP A 345 4.72 8.46 -9.82
N SER A 346 3.66 9.17 -9.41
CA SER A 346 3.42 10.54 -9.85
C SER A 346 4.45 11.54 -9.28
N PRO A 347 4.68 12.69 -9.94
CA PRO A 347 5.66 13.67 -9.48
C PRO A 347 5.43 14.19 -8.05
N GLY A 348 4.18 14.39 -7.62
CA GLY A 348 3.86 14.83 -6.26
C GLY A 348 4.04 13.72 -5.23
N ALA A 349 3.53 12.52 -5.50
CA ALA A 349 3.68 11.38 -4.60
C ALA A 349 5.16 10.98 -4.44
N GLU A 350 5.94 10.98 -5.53
CA GLU A 350 7.39 10.78 -5.46
C GLU A 350 8.05 11.82 -4.57
N ARG A 351 7.71 13.11 -4.72
CA ARG A 351 8.31 14.15 -3.88
C ARG A 351 8.01 13.92 -2.39
N LEU A 352 6.77 13.59 -2.03
CA LEU A 352 6.42 13.26 -0.64
C LEU A 352 7.13 11.99 -0.13
N SER A 353 7.32 11.00 -1.00
CA SER A 353 8.05 9.78 -0.61
C SER A 353 9.54 10.06 -0.40
N TYR A 354 10.19 10.79 -1.30
CA TYR A 354 11.63 11.06 -1.24
C TYR A 354 12.02 12.14 -0.24
N VAL A 355 11.13 13.12 0.05
CA VAL A 355 11.42 14.13 1.08
C VAL A 355 11.60 13.47 2.45
N PHE A 356 10.86 12.39 2.73
CA PHE A 356 11.05 11.60 3.94
C PHE A 356 12.52 11.17 4.10
N TRP A 357 13.11 10.60 3.04
CA TRP A 357 14.49 10.09 3.07
C TRP A 357 15.56 11.20 3.02
N CYS A 358 15.32 12.24 2.22
CA CYS A 358 16.37 13.19 1.83
C CYS A 358 16.39 14.50 2.65
N TRP A 359 15.39 14.71 3.53
CA TRP A 359 15.19 15.98 4.24
C TRP A 359 16.45 16.47 4.96
N ARG A 360 17.05 15.62 5.80
CA ARG A 360 18.21 15.99 6.63
C ARG A 360 19.53 15.68 5.95
N SER A 361 19.64 14.52 5.33
CA SER A 361 20.85 14.02 4.64
C SER A 361 20.49 13.61 3.22
N GLU A 362 21.41 13.80 2.27
CA GLU A 362 21.22 13.39 0.88
C GLU A 362 21.06 11.89 0.72
N ASN A 363 21.74 11.13 1.58
CA ASN A 363 21.76 9.67 1.61
C ASN A 363 21.15 9.14 2.92
N GLY A 364 20.12 9.80 3.45
CA GLY A 364 19.42 9.36 4.65
C GLY A 364 18.83 7.95 4.47
N TYR A 365 19.00 7.10 5.48
CA TYR A 365 18.48 5.73 5.49
C TYR A 365 17.96 5.37 6.88
N TRP A 366 16.81 4.70 6.97
CA TRP A 366 16.18 4.31 8.23
C TRP A 366 16.95 3.12 8.79
N GLN A 367 17.52 3.32 9.97
CA GLN A 367 18.32 2.32 10.67
C GLN A 367 17.41 1.44 11.55
N PRO A 368 17.57 0.11 11.51
CA PRO A 368 16.96 -0.76 12.51
C PRO A 368 17.49 -0.44 13.92
N SER A 369 16.71 -0.79 14.95
CA SER A 369 17.15 -0.68 16.34
C SER A 369 18.36 -1.58 16.62
N ALA A 370 19.06 -1.35 17.73
CA ALA A 370 20.17 -2.22 18.14
C ALA A 370 19.74 -3.69 18.33
N ARG A 371 18.51 -3.91 18.82
CA ARG A 371 17.93 -5.24 19.00
C ARG A 371 17.59 -5.90 17.67
N GLN A 372 16.99 -5.15 16.73
CA GLN A 372 16.73 -5.60 15.36
C GLN A 372 18.03 -5.91 14.60
N LEU A 373 19.09 -5.11 14.77
CA LEU A 373 20.40 -5.38 14.17
C LEU A 373 21.02 -6.67 14.73
N LEU A 374 20.87 -6.95 16.03
CA LEU A 374 21.35 -8.19 16.63
C LEU A 374 20.65 -9.41 16.03
N SER A 375 19.32 -9.36 15.87
CA SER A 375 18.56 -10.45 15.27
C SER A 375 18.90 -10.66 13.79
N THR A 376 19.23 -9.61 13.03
CA THR A 376 19.72 -9.79 11.64
C THR A 376 21.03 -10.58 11.57
N LYS A 377 21.92 -10.41 12.56
CA LYS A 377 23.19 -11.14 12.63
C LYS A 377 22.97 -12.60 13.01
N MET A 378 22.02 -12.87 13.90
CA MET A 378 21.60 -14.23 14.23
C MET A 378 21.01 -14.92 13.00
N LEU A 379 20.06 -14.28 12.31
CA LEU A 379 19.48 -14.80 11.07
C LEU A 379 20.53 -15.08 9.99
N ARG A 380 21.45 -14.14 9.79
CA ARG A 380 22.60 -14.33 8.89
C ARG A 380 23.41 -15.56 9.27
N SER A 381 23.76 -15.71 10.55
CA SER A 381 24.56 -16.84 11.04
C SER A 381 23.83 -18.16 10.82
N ALA A 382 22.50 -18.18 10.99
CA ALA A 382 21.68 -19.35 10.69
C ALA A 382 21.75 -19.70 9.19
N ILE A 383 21.51 -18.74 8.30
CA ILE A 383 21.58 -18.92 6.83
C ILE A 383 22.96 -19.48 6.43
N GLU A 384 24.04 -18.86 6.90
CA GLU A 384 25.42 -19.30 6.59
C GLU A 384 25.71 -20.71 7.14
N SER A 385 25.13 -21.08 8.30
CA SER A 385 25.35 -22.40 8.91
C SER A 385 24.74 -23.56 8.10
N PHE A 386 23.77 -23.29 7.24
CA PHE A 386 23.12 -24.30 6.40
C PHE A 386 23.90 -24.61 5.11
N GLY A 387 24.99 -23.89 4.80
CA GLY A 387 25.83 -24.16 3.64
C GLY A 387 25.03 -24.10 2.32
N GLU A 388 25.09 -25.15 1.52
CA GLU A 388 24.42 -25.23 0.21
C GLU A 388 22.89 -25.36 0.29
N ASP A 389 22.35 -25.59 1.49
CA ASP A 389 20.91 -25.73 1.69
C ASP A 389 20.20 -24.39 1.89
N SER A 390 20.92 -23.26 2.00
CA SER A 390 20.36 -21.91 2.03
C SER A 390 21.25 -20.93 1.28
N SER A 391 20.78 -19.70 1.07
CA SER A 391 21.54 -18.68 0.34
C SER A 391 21.35 -17.29 0.92
N LEU A 392 22.44 -16.52 0.93
CA LEU A 392 22.43 -15.08 1.21
C LEU A 392 21.98 -14.25 0.00
N GLU A 393 21.90 -14.85 -1.19
CA GLU A 393 21.32 -14.20 -2.35
C GLU A 393 19.78 -14.25 -2.25
N PRO A 394 19.09 -13.09 -2.28
CA PRO A 394 17.64 -13.05 -2.18
C PRO A 394 16.97 -13.69 -3.40
N VAL A 395 15.95 -14.51 -3.18
CA VAL A 395 15.05 -14.96 -4.25
C VAL A 395 13.89 -13.96 -4.33
N ARG A 396 13.72 -13.35 -5.50
CA ARG A 396 12.68 -12.34 -5.71
C ARG A 396 11.32 -13.00 -5.85
N TYR A 397 10.39 -12.67 -4.97
CA TYR A 397 9.03 -13.22 -5.00
C TYR A 397 8.07 -12.28 -5.71
N THR A 398 8.14 -10.98 -5.40
CA THR A 398 7.43 -9.92 -6.14
C THR A 398 8.35 -8.73 -6.43
N ARG A 399 7.80 -7.67 -7.04
CA ARG A 399 8.50 -6.38 -7.10
C ARG A 399 8.74 -5.78 -5.71
N ASN A 400 7.93 -6.16 -4.73
CA ASN A 400 7.82 -5.54 -3.41
C ASN A 400 8.37 -6.42 -2.27
N SER A 401 8.78 -7.65 -2.56
CA SER A 401 9.27 -8.60 -1.57
C SER A 401 10.25 -9.61 -2.14
N SER A 402 11.23 -9.95 -1.31
CA SER A 402 12.18 -11.04 -1.53
C SER A 402 12.10 -12.02 -0.37
N GLY A 403 12.35 -13.30 -0.65
CA GLY A 403 12.31 -14.37 0.34
C GLY A 403 13.68 -14.97 0.64
N ILE A 404 13.73 -15.74 1.72
CA ILE A 404 14.89 -16.51 2.15
C ILE A 404 14.71 -17.95 1.67
N PRO A 405 15.58 -18.47 0.79
CA PRO A 405 15.48 -19.83 0.31
C PRO A 405 16.08 -20.82 1.32
N ILE A 406 15.42 -21.96 1.53
CA ILE A 406 15.91 -23.08 2.35
C ILE A 406 15.48 -24.41 1.75
N ARG A 407 16.39 -25.38 1.69
CA ARG A 407 16.11 -26.76 1.28
C ARG A 407 15.85 -27.60 2.52
N GLY A 408 14.71 -28.28 2.58
CA GLY A 408 14.40 -29.24 3.64
C GLY A 408 15.14 -30.57 3.48
N ARG A 409 15.13 -31.40 4.52
CA ARG A 409 15.68 -32.76 4.47
C ARG A 409 14.86 -33.69 3.59
N SER A 410 13.58 -33.39 3.39
CA SER A 410 12.73 -34.07 2.40
C SER A 410 13.18 -33.83 0.95
N GLY A 411 14.01 -32.81 0.70
CA GLY A 411 14.39 -32.37 -0.64
C GLY A 411 13.43 -31.37 -1.29
N LEU A 412 12.38 -30.94 -0.58
CA LEU A 412 11.53 -29.82 -0.98
C LEU A 412 12.28 -28.49 -0.84
N GLY A 413 11.92 -27.53 -1.69
CA GLY A 413 12.37 -26.14 -1.57
C GLY A 413 11.33 -25.32 -0.81
N TYR A 414 11.80 -24.44 0.07
CA TYR A 414 10.94 -23.52 0.80
C TYR A 414 11.44 -22.09 0.63
N LEU A 415 10.51 -21.17 0.45
CA LEU A 415 10.78 -19.74 0.38
C LEU A 415 10.06 -19.02 1.53
N VAL A 416 10.83 -18.45 2.46
CA VAL A 416 10.28 -17.71 3.61
C VAL A 416 10.17 -16.23 3.25
N ILE A 417 8.96 -15.69 3.22
CA ILE A 417 8.62 -14.35 2.73
C ILE A 417 7.98 -13.55 3.88
N PRO A 418 8.29 -12.24 4.02
CA PRO A 418 7.64 -11.42 5.03
C PRO A 418 6.12 -11.37 4.85
N SER A 419 5.37 -11.50 5.94
CA SER A 419 3.91 -11.31 5.94
C SER A 419 3.52 -9.83 6.17
N TRP A 420 2.21 -9.57 6.16
CA TRP A 420 1.67 -8.26 6.58
C TRP A 420 1.85 -8.02 8.08
N SER A 421 1.91 -9.09 8.89
CA SER A 421 2.23 -9.02 10.32
C SER A 421 3.74 -9.09 10.56
N LYS A 422 4.24 -8.27 11.50
CA LYS A 422 5.65 -8.32 11.94
C LYS A 422 6.02 -9.65 12.64
N GLU A 423 5.00 -10.40 13.08
CA GLU A 423 5.13 -11.57 13.96
C GLU A 423 5.09 -12.89 13.17
N LYS A 424 4.72 -12.84 11.90
CA LYS A 424 4.58 -14.03 11.05
C LYS A 424 5.31 -13.87 9.72
N PHE A 425 5.74 -15.00 9.18
CA PHE A 425 6.25 -15.13 7.82
C PHE A 425 5.35 -16.09 7.05
N VAL A 426 5.25 -15.85 5.75
CA VAL A 426 4.60 -16.76 4.81
C VAL A 426 5.66 -17.72 4.29
N VAL A 427 5.32 -18.99 4.15
CA VAL A 427 6.20 -20.00 3.56
C VAL A 427 5.56 -20.55 2.31
N GLU A 428 6.27 -20.42 1.19
CA GLU A 428 5.91 -21.06 -0.07
C GLU A 428 6.73 -22.33 -0.23
N VAL A 429 6.05 -23.46 -0.44
CA VAL A 429 6.68 -24.75 -0.71
C VAL A 429 6.71 -24.96 -2.22
N VAL A 430 7.84 -25.44 -2.73
CA VAL A 430 8.06 -25.80 -4.13
C VAL A 430 8.71 -27.18 -4.22
N PRO A 431 8.59 -27.88 -5.38
CA PRO A 431 9.03 -29.27 -5.47
C PRO A 431 10.53 -29.45 -5.23
N ASN A 432 11.37 -28.47 -5.60
CA ASN A 432 12.81 -28.50 -5.43
C ASN A 432 13.40 -27.07 -5.36
N TRP A 433 14.71 -26.99 -5.14
CA TRP A 433 15.43 -25.72 -5.03
C TRP A 433 15.41 -24.92 -6.33
N GLU A 434 15.50 -25.60 -7.47
CA GLU A 434 15.53 -25.00 -8.79
C GLU A 434 14.19 -24.32 -9.14
N ALA A 435 13.08 -24.76 -8.53
CA ALA A 435 11.75 -24.19 -8.70
C ALA A 435 11.47 -22.95 -7.82
N LEU A 436 12.41 -22.54 -6.94
CA LEU A 436 12.19 -21.40 -6.03
C LEU A 436 11.88 -20.08 -6.75
N GLU A 437 12.41 -19.86 -7.95
CA GLU A 437 12.11 -18.67 -8.75
C GLU A 437 10.65 -18.65 -9.25
N THR A 438 10.01 -19.82 -9.31
CA THR A 438 8.61 -19.99 -9.72
C THR A 438 7.64 -20.10 -8.53
N ALA A 439 8.11 -19.89 -7.30
CA ALA A 439 7.31 -20.05 -6.08
C ALA A 439 6.02 -19.21 -6.07
N ARG A 440 6.00 -18.05 -6.73
CA ARG A 440 4.77 -17.25 -6.83
C ARG A 440 3.69 -17.87 -7.71
N ALA A 441 4.10 -18.61 -8.75
CA ALA A 441 3.17 -19.18 -9.73
C ALA A 441 2.70 -20.59 -9.33
N HIS A 442 3.57 -21.37 -8.69
CA HIS A 442 3.32 -22.78 -8.41
C HIS A 442 3.56 -23.16 -6.93
N GLY A 443 3.82 -22.19 -6.06
CA GLY A 443 4.05 -22.46 -4.64
C GLY A 443 2.77 -22.91 -3.94
N ILE A 444 2.93 -23.83 -2.99
CA ILE A 444 1.87 -24.17 -2.03
C ILE A 444 2.19 -23.41 -0.74
N GLN A 445 1.28 -22.53 -0.34
CA GLN A 445 1.44 -21.74 0.87
C GLN A 445 1.18 -22.60 2.11
N ILE A 446 2.10 -22.60 3.07
CA ILE A 446 1.93 -23.27 4.36
C ILE A 446 2.09 -22.30 5.53
N CYS A 447 1.37 -22.58 6.62
CA CYS A 447 1.40 -21.78 7.85
C CYS A 447 2.26 -22.45 8.92
N ILE A 448 3.27 -21.76 9.43
CA ILE A 448 3.99 -22.17 10.64
C ILE A 448 3.54 -21.26 11.77
N ASP A 449 2.95 -21.84 12.80
CA ASP A 449 2.68 -21.12 14.04
C ASP A 449 3.78 -21.45 15.05
N VAL A 450 4.62 -20.46 15.35
CA VAL A 450 5.67 -20.60 16.34
C VAL A 450 5.12 -20.04 17.64
N SER A 451 4.66 -20.92 18.54
CA SER A 451 4.22 -20.51 19.87
C SER A 451 5.39 -19.84 20.60
N GLY A 452 5.33 -18.53 20.77
CA GLY A 452 6.39 -17.74 21.37
C GLY A 452 5.87 -16.43 21.97
N PRO A 453 6.63 -15.80 22.87
CA PRO A 453 6.24 -14.50 23.42
C PRO A 453 6.20 -13.43 22.31
N ASN A 454 5.18 -12.58 22.32
CA ASN A 454 4.91 -11.53 21.30
C ASN A 454 5.98 -10.41 21.22
N GLU A 455 7.12 -10.56 21.90
CA GLU A 455 8.20 -9.56 21.97
C GLU A 455 9.52 -9.99 21.31
N VAL A 456 9.50 -11.05 20.49
CA VAL A 456 10.69 -11.52 19.79
C VAL A 456 10.92 -10.72 18.50
N PRO A 457 12.16 -10.25 18.22
CA PRO A 457 12.47 -9.58 16.96
C PRO A 457 12.25 -10.50 15.75
N SER A 458 11.72 -9.97 14.65
CA SER A 458 11.36 -10.75 13.46
C SER A 458 12.54 -11.53 12.84
N GLY A 459 13.78 -11.10 13.06
CA GLY A 459 14.97 -11.86 12.64
C GLY A 459 15.12 -13.21 13.35
N ASP A 460 14.80 -13.27 14.64
CA ASP A 460 14.86 -14.49 15.43
C ASP A 460 13.69 -15.42 15.07
N ILE A 461 12.51 -14.84 14.81
CA ILE A 461 11.35 -15.57 14.29
C ILE A 461 11.70 -16.22 12.94
N ALA A 462 12.24 -15.46 11.99
CA ALA A 462 12.67 -15.97 10.70
C ALA A 462 13.72 -17.09 10.85
N ALA A 463 14.68 -16.94 11.77
CA ALA A 463 15.68 -17.98 12.03
C ALA A 463 15.02 -19.27 12.55
N SER A 464 14.00 -19.16 13.40
CA SER A 464 13.20 -20.31 13.86
C SER A 464 12.50 -21.02 12.71
N TYR A 465 11.91 -20.26 11.77
CA TYR A 465 11.29 -20.85 10.56
C TYR A 465 12.31 -21.65 9.77
N LEU A 466 13.50 -21.08 9.50
CA LEU A 466 14.55 -21.79 8.75
C LEU A 466 15.01 -23.07 9.43
N LEU A 467 15.14 -23.06 10.76
CA LEU A 467 15.50 -24.27 11.53
C LEU A 467 14.44 -25.36 11.40
N HIS A 468 13.16 -25.01 11.53
CA HIS A 468 12.06 -25.96 11.40
C HIS A 468 11.93 -26.52 9.98
N LEU A 469 12.05 -25.67 8.97
CA LEU A 469 11.97 -26.04 7.56
C LEU A 469 13.17 -26.88 7.13
N ARG A 470 14.37 -26.60 7.67
CA ARG A 470 15.53 -27.42 7.38
C ARG A 470 15.38 -28.85 7.88
N ASP A 471 14.82 -29.03 9.08
CA ASP A 471 14.48 -30.34 9.64
C ASP A 471 12.99 -30.67 9.46
N ASP A 472 12.43 -30.37 8.29
CA ASP A 472 11.03 -30.62 7.93
C ASP A 472 10.52 -32.02 8.32
N LEU A 473 11.30 -33.08 8.09
CA LEU A 473 10.97 -34.46 8.46
C LEU A 473 10.82 -34.66 9.99
N GLY A 474 11.58 -33.92 10.80
CA GLY A 474 11.45 -33.89 12.25
C GLY A 474 10.28 -33.00 12.69
N SER A 475 10.21 -31.81 12.10
CA SER A 475 9.22 -30.77 12.39
C SER A 475 7.79 -31.16 12.02
N ARG A 476 7.58 -32.10 11.08
CA ARG A 476 6.25 -32.62 10.68
C ARG A 476 5.39 -33.14 11.83
N LYS A 477 6.01 -33.50 12.96
CA LYS A 477 5.32 -33.99 14.17
C LYS A 477 4.78 -32.86 15.05
N MET A 478 5.29 -31.65 14.88
CA MET A 478 4.97 -30.48 15.70
C MET A 478 4.25 -29.39 14.90
N ILE A 479 4.51 -29.30 13.59
CA ILE A 479 3.90 -28.32 12.69
C ILE A 479 3.00 -29.06 11.71
N HIS A 480 1.69 -28.88 11.90
CA HIS A 480 0.66 -29.63 11.18
C HIS A 480 0.73 -29.44 9.66
N THR A 481 0.92 -28.21 9.19
CA THR A 481 0.98 -27.88 7.75
C THR A 481 2.19 -28.51 7.05
N ILE A 482 3.34 -28.62 7.74
CA ILE A 482 4.51 -29.37 7.24
C ILE A 482 4.19 -30.87 7.17
N GLY A 483 3.47 -31.40 8.16
CA GLY A 483 2.98 -32.78 8.15
C GLY A 483 2.05 -33.07 6.98
N ALA A 484 1.09 -32.18 6.73
CA ALA A 484 0.12 -32.30 5.66
C ALA A 484 0.78 -32.24 4.27
N ILE A 485 1.68 -31.28 4.01
CA ILE A 485 2.34 -31.19 2.70
C ILE A 485 3.24 -32.39 2.43
N LEU A 486 3.97 -32.88 3.44
CA LEU A 486 4.78 -34.09 3.28
C LEU A 486 3.91 -35.33 3.07
N HIS A 487 2.76 -35.42 3.73
CA HIS A 487 1.80 -36.49 3.48
C HIS A 487 1.26 -36.43 2.05
N ALA A 488 0.88 -35.25 1.54
CA ALA A 488 0.41 -35.07 0.17
C ALA A 488 1.48 -35.50 -0.86
N VAL A 489 2.74 -35.14 -0.61
CA VAL A 489 3.89 -35.59 -1.41
C VAL A 489 4.05 -37.12 -1.36
N GLU A 490 3.93 -37.73 -0.18
CA GLU A 490 4.03 -39.19 0.02
C GLU A 490 2.86 -39.97 -0.60
N SER A 491 1.67 -39.37 -0.67
CA SER A 491 0.45 -40.00 -1.17
C SER A 491 0.23 -39.83 -2.67
N THR A 492 0.96 -38.93 -3.34
CA THR A 492 0.78 -38.66 -4.77
C THR A 492 1.45 -39.75 -5.62
N PRO A 493 0.70 -40.50 -6.45
CA PRO A 493 1.23 -41.63 -7.21
C PRO A 493 1.96 -41.19 -8.49
N GLN A 494 3.19 -40.70 -8.36
CA GLN A 494 4.23 -40.56 -9.40
C GLN A 494 5.53 -40.11 -8.72
N SER A 495 6.69 -40.36 -9.35
CA SER A 495 7.95 -39.83 -8.82
C SER A 495 8.16 -38.39 -9.28
N LYS A 496 8.83 -37.62 -8.42
CA LYS A 496 9.47 -36.35 -8.78
C LYS A 496 10.44 -36.47 -9.97
N ASP A 497 10.83 -37.68 -10.34
CA ASP A 497 11.74 -37.98 -11.46
C ASP A 497 11.04 -38.32 -12.79
N ASP A 498 9.70 -38.31 -12.86
CA ASP A 498 8.94 -38.56 -14.10
C ASP A 498 8.87 -37.31 -15.01
N ASP A 499 8.41 -37.48 -16.26
CA ASP A 499 8.59 -36.54 -17.40
C ASP A 499 8.06 -35.09 -17.22
N SER A 500 7.36 -34.76 -16.12
CA SER A 500 7.04 -33.38 -15.74
C SER A 500 6.88 -33.20 -14.21
N VAL A 501 7.91 -32.62 -13.58
CA VAL A 501 7.91 -32.26 -12.14
C VAL A 501 6.72 -31.37 -11.77
N PHE A 502 6.30 -30.49 -12.68
CA PHE A 502 5.20 -29.55 -12.42
C PHE A 502 3.82 -30.22 -12.50
N GLU A 503 3.62 -31.19 -13.40
CA GLU A 503 2.36 -31.98 -13.41
C GLU A 503 2.21 -32.82 -12.14
N TRP A 504 3.32 -33.38 -11.65
CA TRP A 504 3.33 -34.05 -10.35
C TRP A 504 3.01 -33.08 -9.23
N TRP A 505 3.60 -31.88 -9.25
CA TRP A 505 3.38 -30.86 -8.23
C TRP A 505 1.94 -30.31 -8.20
N GLU A 506 1.29 -30.16 -9.35
CA GLU A 506 -0.14 -29.82 -9.41
C GLU A 506 -1.00 -30.87 -8.69
N ARG A 507 -0.73 -32.17 -8.90
CA ARG A 507 -1.43 -33.25 -8.18
C ARG A 507 -1.14 -33.23 -6.68
N VAL A 508 0.09 -32.88 -6.27
CA VAL A 508 0.41 -32.67 -4.84
C VAL A 508 -0.41 -31.52 -4.27
N SER A 509 -0.60 -30.44 -5.03
CA SER A 509 -1.41 -29.29 -4.62
C SER A 509 -2.89 -29.66 -4.44
N GLU A 510 -3.45 -30.45 -5.36
CA GLU A 510 -4.82 -30.97 -5.25
C GLU A 510 -4.97 -31.85 -4.00
N ASN A 511 -4.05 -32.80 -3.79
CA ASN A 511 -4.05 -33.66 -2.61
C ASN A 511 -3.89 -32.88 -1.31
N PHE A 512 -3.08 -31.81 -1.30
CA PHE A 512 -2.92 -30.96 -0.13
C PHE A 512 -4.21 -30.18 0.19
N ALA A 513 -4.94 -29.70 -0.82
CA ALA A 513 -6.23 -29.07 -0.64
C ALA A 513 -7.29 -30.05 -0.10
N GLU A 514 -7.27 -31.31 -0.56
CA GLU A 514 -8.18 -32.37 -0.08
C GLU A 514 -7.93 -32.83 1.35
N ILE A 515 -6.71 -32.65 1.88
CA ILE A 515 -6.38 -33.02 3.27
C ILE A 515 -7.24 -32.24 4.28
N GLY A 516 -7.89 -31.15 3.86
CA GLY A 516 -8.83 -30.42 4.70
C GLY A 516 -8.12 -29.96 5.97
N LEU A 517 -7.14 -29.08 5.80
CA LEU A 517 -6.68 -28.30 6.94
C LEU A 517 -7.86 -27.43 7.33
N ASP A 518 -8.65 -27.84 8.33
CA ASP A 518 -9.66 -26.99 8.95
C ASP A 518 -9.06 -25.59 9.07
N GLU A 519 -9.66 -24.62 8.37
CA GLU A 519 -9.22 -23.24 8.49
C GLU A 519 -9.18 -22.93 9.98
N PRO A 520 -8.06 -22.43 10.52
CA PRO A 520 -8.02 -22.13 11.94
C PRO A 520 -9.10 -21.09 12.25
N GLU A 521 -10.16 -21.52 12.92
CA GLU A 521 -11.07 -20.67 13.69
C GLU A 521 -10.18 -19.74 14.53
N GLY A 522 -10.15 -18.45 14.19
CA GLY A 522 -9.26 -17.48 14.84
C GLY A 522 -8.59 -16.45 13.93
N TRP A 523 -8.86 -16.43 12.62
CA TRP A 523 -8.57 -15.24 11.79
C TRP A 523 -9.58 -14.10 12.00
N TYR A 524 -10.59 -14.32 12.83
CA TYR A 524 -11.43 -13.30 13.44
C TYR A 524 -11.22 -13.37 14.96
N ASP A 525 -10.26 -12.62 15.50
CA ASP A 525 -10.21 -12.39 16.94
C ASP A 525 -11.28 -11.35 17.28
N GLU A 526 -12.42 -11.87 17.73
CA GLU A 526 -13.31 -11.36 18.77
C GLU A 526 -13.32 -9.83 18.97
N GLY A 527 -14.20 -9.19 18.20
CA GLY A 527 -14.78 -7.88 18.52
C GLY A 527 -16.16 -7.66 17.90
N LEU A 528 -16.74 -8.66 17.24
CA LEU A 528 -18.11 -8.64 16.76
C LEU A 528 -18.91 -9.48 17.74
N GLU A 529 -19.71 -8.81 18.56
CA GLU A 529 -20.75 -9.47 19.34
C GLU A 529 -21.58 -10.32 18.37
N GLU A 530 -21.64 -11.63 18.63
CA GLU A 530 -22.46 -12.58 17.89
C GLU A 530 -23.92 -12.11 17.94
N GLU A 531 -24.38 -11.42 16.90
CA GLU A 531 -25.80 -11.38 16.58
C GLU A 531 -26.09 -12.57 15.67
N ASP A 532 -26.88 -13.49 16.21
CA ASP A 532 -27.42 -14.71 15.61
C ASP A 532 -27.53 -14.65 14.08
N ILE A 533 -26.54 -15.19 13.37
CA ILE A 533 -26.66 -15.51 11.95
C ILE A 533 -27.48 -16.80 11.89
N GLU A 534 -28.79 -16.66 11.67
CA GLU A 534 -29.58 -17.79 11.18
C GLU A 534 -28.93 -18.27 9.88
N GLU A 535 -28.41 -19.50 9.89
CA GLU A 535 -28.04 -20.24 8.67
C GLU A 535 -29.25 -20.24 7.73
N ILE A 536 -29.26 -19.32 6.77
CA ILE A 536 -30.08 -19.46 5.58
C ILE A 536 -29.43 -20.58 4.79
N ILE A 537 -29.97 -21.79 4.95
CA ILE A 537 -29.76 -22.88 4.02
C ILE A 537 -30.31 -22.39 2.67
N GLU A 538 -29.42 -21.92 1.80
CA GLU A 538 -29.73 -21.71 0.39
C GLU A 538 -29.99 -23.08 -0.23
N ASP A 539 -31.27 -23.42 -0.40
CA ASP A 539 -31.67 -24.42 -1.39
C ASP A 539 -31.18 -23.89 -2.76
N GLU A 540 -30.24 -24.61 -3.40
CA GLU A 540 -29.84 -24.35 -4.78
C GLU A 540 -31.09 -24.17 -5.65
N PRO A 541 -31.34 -22.99 -6.26
CA PRO A 541 -32.43 -22.85 -7.20
C PRO A 541 -32.15 -23.73 -8.42
N GLU A 542 -33.14 -24.53 -8.83
CA GLU A 542 -33.04 -25.37 -10.03
C GLU A 542 -32.52 -24.54 -11.22
N PRO A 543 -31.61 -25.09 -12.05
CA PRO A 543 -30.95 -24.35 -13.10
C PRO A 543 -31.96 -23.71 -14.05
N PHE A 544 -31.92 -22.37 -14.11
CA PHE A 544 -32.72 -21.56 -15.04
C PHE A 544 -32.30 -21.88 -16.49
N ASP A 545 -33.24 -22.41 -17.28
CA ASP A 545 -33.03 -22.74 -18.69
C ASP A 545 -33.01 -21.45 -19.54
N PHE A 546 -31.83 -20.85 -19.68
CA PHE A 546 -31.62 -19.63 -20.47
C PHE A 546 -30.94 -19.95 -21.80
N GLU A 547 -31.72 -20.05 -22.87
CA GLU A 547 -31.19 -20.16 -24.23
C GLU A 547 -30.75 -18.78 -24.76
N LEU A 548 -29.44 -18.58 -24.90
CA LEU A 548 -28.88 -17.41 -25.57
C LEU A 548 -29.24 -17.42 -27.07
N PRO A 549 -29.81 -16.34 -27.63
CA PRO A 549 -30.09 -16.27 -29.06
C PRO A 549 -28.79 -16.22 -29.89
N PRO A 550 -28.84 -16.61 -31.18
CA PRO A 550 -27.66 -16.67 -32.04
C PRO A 550 -26.96 -15.31 -32.17
N PRO A 551 -25.62 -15.27 -32.24
CA PRO A 551 -24.86 -14.03 -32.31
C PRO A 551 -25.22 -13.22 -33.58
N GLY A 552 -25.61 -11.96 -33.38
CA GLY A 552 -25.93 -11.00 -34.44
C GLY A 552 -27.37 -10.48 -34.44
N ASP A 553 -28.28 -11.10 -33.67
CA ASP A 553 -29.66 -10.61 -33.52
C ASP A 553 -29.80 -9.77 -32.23
N LEU A 554 -29.41 -8.49 -32.33
CA LEU A 554 -29.44 -7.54 -31.21
C LEU A 554 -30.86 -7.28 -30.70
N GLN A 555 -31.89 -7.56 -31.49
CA GLN A 555 -33.28 -7.37 -31.08
C GLN A 555 -33.76 -8.55 -30.24
N ALA A 556 -33.46 -9.79 -30.65
CA ALA A 556 -33.71 -10.97 -29.83
C ALA A 556 -32.93 -10.95 -28.51
N LEU A 557 -31.69 -10.45 -28.52
CA LEU A 557 -30.87 -10.31 -27.30
C LEU A 557 -31.50 -9.30 -26.32
N ARG A 558 -31.99 -8.17 -26.83
CA ARG A 558 -32.65 -7.14 -26.01
C ARG A 558 -33.98 -7.65 -25.43
N GLU A 559 -34.75 -8.40 -26.20
CA GLU A 559 -35.97 -9.05 -25.72
C GLU A 559 -35.69 -10.12 -24.66
N ALA A 560 -34.57 -10.85 -24.76
CA ALA A 560 -34.14 -11.81 -23.75
C ALA A 560 -33.77 -11.12 -22.42
N PHE A 561 -33.05 -10.00 -22.47
CA PHE A 561 -32.72 -9.21 -21.28
C PHE A 561 -33.95 -8.56 -20.63
N GLU A 562 -34.90 -8.04 -21.41
CA GLU A 562 -36.16 -7.49 -20.87
C GLU A 562 -37.08 -8.56 -20.27
N ARG A 563 -36.94 -9.82 -20.69
CA ARG A 563 -37.64 -10.95 -20.08
C ARG A 563 -36.99 -11.34 -18.76
N LEU A 564 -35.66 -11.46 -18.75
CA LEU A 564 -34.86 -11.72 -17.55
C LEU A 564 -35.11 -10.66 -16.47
N SER A 565 -35.13 -9.38 -16.86
CA SER A 565 -35.36 -8.28 -15.93
C SER A 565 -36.77 -8.30 -15.32
N ARG A 566 -37.78 -8.79 -16.05
CA ARG A 566 -39.14 -8.97 -15.52
C ARG A 566 -39.27 -10.19 -14.62
N ASP A 567 -38.59 -11.29 -14.94
CA ASP A 567 -38.63 -12.50 -14.14
C ASP A 567 -37.88 -12.30 -12.81
N VAL A 568 -36.77 -11.55 -12.81
CA VAL A 568 -36.07 -11.12 -11.57
C VAL A 568 -36.93 -10.17 -10.73
N GLN A 569 -37.62 -9.21 -11.35
CA GLN A 569 -38.54 -8.33 -10.62
C GLN A 569 -39.69 -9.10 -9.97
N ARG A 570 -40.20 -10.15 -10.63
CA ARG A 570 -41.29 -10.98 -10.08
C ARG A 570 -40.82 -11.85 -8.91
N LEU A 571 -39.56 -12.30 -8.93
CA LEU A 571 -38.96 -13.06 -7.83
C LEU A 571 -38.56 -12.19 -6.63
N GLN A 572 -38.47 -10.87 -6.79
CA GLN A 572 -38.22 -9.93 -5.69
C GLN A 572 -39.53 -9.43 -5.04
N GLU A 573 -40.67 -9.61 -5.69
CA GLU A 573 -41.99 -9.25 -5.16
C GLU A 573 -42.73 -10.44 -4.49
N GLU A 574 -42.25 -11.67 -4.70
CA GLU A 574 -42.66 -12.91 -4.00
C GLU A 574 -41.75 -13.16 -2.79
#